data_AF-A0AAE9LRW7-F1
#
_entry.id   AF-A0AAE9LRW7-F1
#
_cell.length_a   1.000
_cell.length_b   1.000
_cell.length_c   1.000
_cell.angle_alpha   90.00
_cell.angle_beta   90.00
_cell.angle_gamma   90.00
#
_symmetry.space_group_name_H-M   'P 1'
#
loop_
_entity.id
_entity.type
_entity.pdbx_description
1 polymer ?
#
loop_
_entity_poly.entity_id
_entity_poly.type
_entity_poly.pdbx_seq_one_letter_code
_entity_poly.pdbx_strand_id
1 'polypeptide(L)'
;MTTRFKKKPNNAGFTLIELMVVVVIVAIIAAIAIPSYQEYVRRSLASQAQQQIQQISNSLEKNKARNFNYLGFTLSPNPTVLPVGATGASIKYSITVQDGANTARALTDSSAAGQSWVIRAESTDAKNFSYLMTSLGFRCKTKTTANISATSVTNATCGTGGESW
;
A
#
# COMPACT_ATOMS: atom_id res chain seq x y z
N MET A 1 -2.74 -66.08 45.57
CA MET A 1 -3.56 -64.94 45.11
C MET A 1 -2.62 -63.75 44.96
N THR A 2 -2.26 -63.38 43.73
CA THR A 2 -1.21 -62.41 43.38
C THR A 2 -1.76 -60.99 43.35
N THR A 3 -1.25 -60.08 44.19
CA THR A 3 -1.61 -58.66 44.20
C THR A 3 -0.88 -57.91 43.07
N ARG A 4 -1.63 -57.38 42.09
CA ARG A 4 -1.11 -56.50 41.02
C ARG A 4 -0.87 -55.09 41.57
N PHE A 5 0.37 -54.59 41.49
CA PHE A 5 0.70 -53.19 41.74
C PHE A 5 0.22 -52.31 40.58
N LYS A 6 -0.70 -51.38 40.85
CA LYS A 6 -1.24 -50.42 39.87
C LYS A 6 -0.33 -49.17 39.86
N LYS A 7 0.42 -48.95 38.77
CA LYS A 7 1.31 -47.78 38.59
C LYS A 7 0.46 -46.50 38.53
N LYS A 8 0.70 -45.55 39.45
CA LYS A 8 0.04 -44.24 39.43
C LYS A 8 0.48 -43.48 38.17
N PRO A 9 -0.43 -42.82 37.43
CA PRO A 9 -0.05 -41.93 36.35
C PRO A 9 0.71 -40.73 36.94
N ASN A 10 1.88 -40.44 36.39
CA ASN A 10 2.65 -39.25 36.74
C ASN A 10 1.97 -38.04 36.10
N ASN A 11 1.13 -37.34 36.85
CA ASN A 11 0.60 -36.05 36.43
C ASN A 11 1.74 -35.02 36.54
N ALA A 12 2.54 -34.87 35.48
CA ALA A 12 3.52 -33.80 35.37
C ALA A 12 2.77 -32.48 35.13
N GLY A 13 2.72 -31.63 36.15
CA GLY A 13 2.22 -30.25 36.05
C GLY A 13 3.33 -29.32 35.59
N PHE A 14 2.97 -28.25 34.87
CA PHE A 14 3.90 -27.18 34.49
C PHE A 14 4.32 -26.38 35.72
N THR A 15 5.61 -26.09 35.87
CA THR A 15 6.11 -25.27 36.98
C THR A 15 6.04 -23.77 36.64
N LEU A 16 5.91 -22.93 37.67
CA LEU A 16 5.88 -21.48 37.50
C LEU A 16 7.22 -20.95 36.95
N ILE A 17 8.34 -21.58 37.34
CA ILE A 17 9.67 -21.24 36.85
C ILE A 17 9.84 -21.57 35.36
N GLU A 18 9.32 -22.71 34.87
CA GLU A 18 9.34 -23.06 33.44
C GLU A 18 8.59 -22.01 32.62
N LEU A 19 7.44 -21.56 33.11
CA LEU A 19 6.66 -20.53 32.43
C LEU A 19 7.39 -19.18 32.40
N MET A 20 8.07 -18.79 33.49
CA MET A 20 8.84 -17.55 33.53
C MET A 20 9.97 -17.53 32.49
N VAL A 21 10.71 -18.63 32.36
CA VAL A 21 11.80 -18.72 31.37
C VAL A 21 11.24 -18.63 29.95
N VAL A 22 10.13 -19.32 29.67
CA VAL A 22 9.49 -19.28 28.33
C VAL A 22 9.03 -17.86 27.99
N VAL A 23 8.40 -17.15 28.93
CA VAL A 23 7.95 -15.77 28.70
C VAL A 23 9.12 -14.83 28.41
N VAL A 24 10.25 -14.98 29.12
CA VAL A 24 11.46 -14.18 28.86
C VAL A 24 12.00 -14.42 27.46
N ILE A 25 12.08 -15.67 27.01
CA ILE A 25 12.56 -16.01 25.66
C ILE A 25 11.61 -15.42 24.60
N VAL A 26 10.29 -15.56 24.78
CA VAL A 26 9.29 -14.99 23.86
C VAL A 26 9.37 -13.47 23.82
N ALA A 27 9.60 -12.80 24.95
CA ALA A 27 9.74 -11.35 25.00
C ALA A 27 10.94 -10.84 24.20
N ILE A 28 12.10 -11.53 24.30
CA ILE A 28 13.30 -11.19 23.52
C ILE A 28 13.04 -11.34 22.02
N ILE A 29 12.40 -12.44 21.61
CA ILE A 29 12.08 -12.69 20.20
C ILE A 29 11.09 -11.64 19.69
N ALA A 30 10.03 -11.35 20.45
CA ALA A 30 8.99 -10.41 20.07
C ALA A 30 9.54 -8.99 19.84
N ALA A 31 10.51 -8.55 20.66
CA ALA A 31 11.14 -7.24 20.54
C ALA A 31 11.81 -7.00 19.16
N ILE A 32 12.33 -8.06 18.54
CA ILE A 32 12.99 -7.99 17.22
C ILE A 32 11.99 -8.34 16.10
N ALA A 33 11.16 -9.35 16.32
CA ALA A 33 10.25 -9.89 15.31
C ALA A 33 9.16 -8.89 14.91
N ILE A 34 8.58 -8.16 15.87
CA ILE A 34 7.47 -7.22 15.61
C ILE A 34 7.88 -6.07 14.67
N PRO A 35 8.93 -5.27 14.97
CA PRO A 35 9.32 -4.19 14.06
C PRO A 35 9.77 -4.71 12.70
N SER A 36 10.48 -5.84 12.65
CA SER A 36 10.89 -6.50 11.40
C SER A 36 9.69 -6.88 10.53
N TYR A 37 8.67 -7.51 11.11
CA TYR A 37 7.45 -7.88 10.40
C TYR A 37 6.69 -6.64 9.89
N GLN A 38 6.62 -5.57 10.68
CA GLN A 38 5.99 -4.32 10.25
C GLN A 38 6.70 -3.71 9.04
N GLU A 39 8.05 -3.67 9.03
CA GLU A 39 8.81 -3.19 7.87
C GLU A 39 8.60 -4.08 6.64
N TYR A 40 8.51 -5.40 6.81
CA TYR A 40 8.19 -6.32 5.73
C TYR A 40 6.81 -6.04 5.10
N VAL A 41 5.78 -5.88 5.93
CA VAL A 41 4.42 -5.56 5.46
C VAL A 41 4.40 -4.21 4.73
N ARG A 42 5.10 -3.20 5.26
CA ARG A 42 5.24 -1.89 4.59
C ARG A 42 5.86 -2.01 3.20
N ARG A 43 6.98 -2.72 3.07
CA ARG A 43 7.65 -2.95 1.78
C ARG A 43 6.77 -3.72 0.80
N SER A 44 6.03 -4.72 1.29
CA SER A 44 5.06 -5.47 0.50
C SER A 44 3.96 -4.55 -0.05
N LEU A 45 3.38 -3.68 0.79
CA LEU A 45 2.34 -2.74 0.37
C LEU A 45 2.86 -1.69 -0.61
N ALA A 46 4.08 -1.19 -0.41
CA ALA A 46 4.73 -0.27 -1.34
C ALA A 46 4.93 -0.91 -2.72
N SER A 47 5.38 -2.17 -2.77
CA SER A 47 5.49 -2.91 -4.04
C SER A 47 4.13 -3.14 -4.70
N GLN A 48 3.10 -3.48 -3.91
CA GLN A 48 1.73 -3.60 -4.43
C GLN A 48 1.21 -2.27 -4.99
N ALA A 49 1.47 -1.14 -4.33
CA ALA A 49 1.08 0.18 -4.83
C ALA A 49 1.72 0.48 -6.19
N GLN A 50 3.03 0.23 -6.33
CA GLN A 50 3.72 0.37 -7.62
C GLN A 50 3.13 -0.54 -8.70
N GLN A 51 2.86 -1.81 -8.37
CA GLN A 51 2.22 -2.74 -9.31
C GLN A 51 0.84 -2.26 -9.74
N GLN A 52 0.03 -1.75 -8.80
CA GLN A 52 -1.29 -1.19 -9.10
C GLN A 52 -1.19 0.04 -10.02
N ILE A 53 -0.25 0.95 -9.77
CA ILE A 53 -0.02 2.11 -10.66
C ILE A 53 0.27 1.65 -12.09
N GLN A 54 1.14 0.64 -12.27
CA GLN A 54 1.48 0.11 -13.60
C GLN A 54 0.28 -0.58 -14.26
N GLN A 55 -0.51 -1.34 -13.50
CA GLN A 55 -1.74 -1.98 -14.00
C GLN A 55 -2.78 -0.94 -14.45
N ILE A 56 -2.95 0.14 -13.68
CA ILE A 56 -3.83 1.25 -14.00
C ILE A 56 -3.34 1.98 -15.26
N SER A 57 -2.04 2.28 -15.36
CA SER A 57 -1.44 2.89 -16.55
C SER A 57 -1.69 2.03 -17.80
N ASN A 58 -1.46 0.72 -17.73
CA ASN A 58 -1.76 -0.19 -18.84
C ASN A 58 -3.25 -0.20 -19.20
N SER A 59 -4.15 -0.07 -18.22
CA SER A 59 -5.59 -0.01 -18.44
C SER A 59 -6.03 1.30 -19.09
N LEU A 60 -5.37 2.42 -18.76
CA LEU A 60 -5.54 3.71 -19.41
C LEU A 60 -5.10 3.65 -20.87
N GLU A 61 -3.93 3.08 -21.16
CA GLU A 61 -3.46 2.91 -22.54
C GLU A 61 -4.43 2.03 -23.37
N LYS A 62 -4.98 0.97 -22.79
CA LYS A 62 -6.04 0.17 -23.42
C LYS A 62 -7.32 0.98 -23.69
N ASN A 63 -7.70 1.90 -22.81
CA ASN A 63 -8.85 2.77 -23.04
C ASN A 63 -8.59 3.72 -24.21
N LYS A 64 -7.43 4.38 -24.23
CA LYS A 64 -7.01 5.24 -25.33
C LYS A 64 -6.92 4.51 -26.66
N ALA A 65 -6.45 3.27 -26.69
CA ALA A 65 -6.41 2.48 -27.90
C ALA A 65 -7.81 2.22 -28.50
N ARG A 66 -8.87 2.17 -27.66
CA ARG A 66 -10.26 1.97 -28.11
C ARG A 66 -10.97 3.27 -28.47
N ASN A 67 -10.74 4.31 -27.67
CA ASN A 67 -11.52 5.54 -27.70
C ASN A 67 -10.77 6.75 -28.28
N PHE A 68 -9.49 6.58 -28.64
CA PHE A 68 -8.54 7.64 -29.05
C PHE A 68 -8.29 8.73 -28.00
N ASN A 69 -8.84 8.60 -26.80
CA ASN A 69 -8.66 9.47 -25.65
C ASN A 69 -8.85 8.66 -24.35
N TYR A 70 -8.58 9.30 -23.20
CA TYR A 70 -8.75 8.70 -21.87
C TYR A 70 -10.10 9.06 -21.21
N LEU A 71 -11.00 9.77 -21.88
CA LEU A 71 -12.29 10.16 -21.31
C LEU A 71 -13.16 8.94 -21.01
N GLY A 72 -13.94 9.05 -19.95
CA GLY A 72 -14.80 7.96 -19.49
C GLY A 72 -14.03 6.79 -18.88
N PHE A 73 -12.71 6.91 -18.66
CA PHE A 73 -11.97 5.91 -17.90
C PHE A 73 -12.45 5.91 -16.45
N THR A 74 -13.06 4.80 -16.03
CA THR A 74 -13.49 4.57 -14.66
C THR A 74 -12.47 3.66 -13.95
N LEU A 75 -11.85 4.18 -12.89
CA LEU A 75 -11.16 3.32 -11.92
C LEU A 75 -12.22 2.67 -11.02
N SER A 76 -12.12 1.36 -10.77
CA SER A 76 -13.05 0.65 -9.87
C SER A 76 -12.27 -0.35 -9.02
N PRO A 77 -12.23 -0.18 -7.68
CA PRO A 77 -12.78 0.93 -6.89
C PRO A 77 -12.00 2.25 -7.11
N ASN A 78 -12.66 3.40 -6.93
CA ASN A 78 -12.06 4.74 -6.96
C ASN A 78 -12.32 5.49 -5.65
N PRO A 79 -11.30 5.80 -4.83
CA PRO A 79 -9.89 5.43 -5.01
C PRO A 79 -9.67 3.91 -4.92
N THR A 80 -8.64 3.40 -5.59
CA THR A 80 -8.17 2.03 -5.35
C THR A 80 -7.36 2.04 -4.05
N VAL A 81 -7.79 1.27 -3.07
CA VAL A 81 -7.17 1.24 -1.74
C VAL A 81 -6.32 0.00 -1.54
N LEU A 82 -5.20 0.15 -0.81
CA LEU A 82 -4.39 -0.98 -0.35
C LEU A 82 -4.23 -0.94 1.18
N PRO A 83 -4.26 -2.09 1.88
CA PRO A 83 -4.62 -3.43 1.37
C PRO A 83 -6.05 -3.49 0.79
N VAL A 84 -6.30 -4.41 -0.14
CA VAL A 84 -7.63 -4.56 -0.77
C VAL A 84 -8.68 -4.86 0.30
N GLY A 85 -9.80 -4.14 0.27
CA GLY A 85 -10.87 -4.27 1.27
C GLY A 85 -10.61 -3.53 2.58
N ALA A 86 -9.50 -2.81 2.71
CA ALA A 86 -9.24 -1.99 3.89
C ALA A 86 -10.23 -0.81 3.99
N THR A 87 -10.68 -0.53 5.22
CA THR A 87 -11.58 0.59 5.54
C THR A 87 -10.98 1.46 6.64
N GLY A 88 -11.30 2.77 6.63
CA GLY A 88 -10.85 3.70 7.67
C GLY A 88 -9.32 3.72 7.83
N ALA A 89 -8.83 3.67 9.07
CA ALA A 89 -7.40 3.72 9.41
C ALA A 89 -6.56 2.53 8.91
N SER A 90 -7.21 1.46 8.45
CA SER A 90 -6.55 0.30 7.84
C SER A 90 -6.04 0.59 6.43
N ILE A 91 -6.57 1.62 5.76
CA ILE A 91 -6.11 2.05 4.43
C ILE A 91 -4.68 2.58 4.56
N LYS A 92 -3.74 1.98 3.83
CA LYS A 92 -2.33 2.36 3.78
C LYS A 92 -1.95 3.12 2.53
N TYR A 93 -2.60 2.81 1.41
CA TYR A 93 -2.49 3.59 0.18
C TYR A 93 -3.87 3.90 -0.38
N SER A 94 -4.04 5.12 -0.88
CA SER A 94 -5.15 5.52 -1.74
C SER A 94 -4.61 5.94 -3.11
N ILE A 95 -5.05 5.23 -4.15
CA ILE A 95 -4.63 5.45 -5.53
C ILE A 95 -5.76 6.12 -6.30
N THR A 96 -5.47 7.26 -6.92
CA THR A 96 -6.42 8.03 -7.72
C THR A 96 -5.87 8.28 -9.11
N VAL A 97 -6.78 8.45 -10.08
CA VAL A 97 -6.48 8.84 -11.45
C VAL A 97 -7.24 10.11 -11.75
N GLN A 98 -6.53 11.12 -12.25
CA GLN A 98 -7.08 12.42 -12.58
C GLN A 98 -6.69 12.82 -14.00
N ASP A 99 -7.44 13.76 -14.56
CA ASP A 99 -7.14 14.36 -15.86
C ASP A 99 -5.80 15.10 -15.81
N GLY A 100 -4.99 14.92 -16.86
CA GLY A 100 -3.67 15.50 -16.92
C GLY A 100 -3.63 16.97 -17.36
N ALA A 101 -4.71 17.53 -17.90
CA ALA A 101 -4.77 18.98 -18.14
C ALA A 101 -5.21 19.73 -16.88
N ASN A 102 -6.14 19.15 -16.10
CA ASN A 102 -6.59 19.69 -14.83
C ASN A 102 -6.87 18.56 -13.83
N THR A 103 -5.97 18.39 -12.86
CA THR A 103 -6.07 17.32 -11.86
C THR A 103 -7.20 17.49 -10.86
N ALA A 104 -7.91 18.63 -10.84
CA ALA A 104 -9.15 18.75 -10.07
C ALA A 104 -10.28 17.88 -10.65
N ARG A 105 -10.12 17.35 -11.87
CA ARG A 105 -11.13 16.57 -12.58
C ARG A 105 -10.75 15.11 -12.68
N ALA A 106 -11.75 14.25 -12.51
CA ALA A 106 -11.63 12.85 -12.90
C ALA A 106 -11.78 12.71 -14.42
N LEU A 107 -11.23 11.65 -15.01
CA LEU A 107 -11.38 11.36 -16.44
C LEU A 107 -12.83 11.06 -16.86
N THR A 108 -13.73 10.83 -15.90
CA THR A 108 -15.17 10.67 -16.12
C THR A 108 -15.94 11.99 -16.17
N ASP A 109 -15.32 13.11 -15.80
CA ASP A 109 -15.94 14.44 -15.85
C ASP A 109 -16.13 14.85 -17.33
N SER A 110 -17.31 15.36 -17.68
CA SER A 110 -17.62 15.83 -19.04
C SER A 110 -16.73 17.00 -19.48
N SER A 111 -16.12 17.69 -18.53
CA SER A 111 -15.24 18.83 -18.77
C SER A 111 -13.75 18.46 -18.70
N ALA A 112 -13.41 17.19 -18.50
CA ALA A 112 -12.02 16.73 -18.59
C ALA A 112 -11.51 16.85 -20.04
N ALA A 113 -10.21 17.07 -20.22
CA ALA A 113 -9.61 17.10 -21.55
C ALA A 113 -9.41 15.69 -22.10
N GLY A 114 -9.06 14.74 -21.24
CA GLY A 114 -8.86 13.31 -21.54
C GLY A 114 -7.72 13.01 -22.50
N GLN A 115 -6.79 13.95 -22.69
CA GLN A 115 -5.62 13.75 -23.55
C GLN A 115 -4.40 13.22 -22.78
N SER A 116 -4.40 13.41 -21.46
CA SER A 116 -3.32 13.02 -20.56
C SER A 116 -3.91 12.64 -19.20
N TRP A 117 -3.11 12.02 -18.35
CA TRP A 117 -3.53 11.57 -17.03
C TRP A 117 -2.42 11.71 -16.00
N VAL A 118 -2.83 11.79 -14.74
CA VAL A 118 -1.95 11.75 -13.56
C VAL A 118 -2.48 10.70 -12.60
N ILE A 119 -1.58 9.82 -12.15
CA ILE A 119 -1.84 8.82 -11.11
C ILE A 119 -1.11 9.25 -9.85
N ARG A 120 -1.81 9.27 -8.73
CA ARG A 120 -1.27 9.50 -7.39
C ARG A 120 -1.53 8.28 -6.53
N ALA A 121 -0.53 7.82 -5.80
CA ALA A 121 -0.69 6.82 -4.74
C ALA A 121 -0.20 7.42 -3.44
N GLU A 122 -1.14 7.80 -2.59
CA GLU A 122 -0.87 8.52 -1.35
C GLU A 122 -0.83 7.54 -0.18
N SER A 123 0.31 7.50 0.51
CA SER A 123 0.49 6.72 1.73
C SER A 123 -0.09 7.46 2.93
N THR A 124 -0.76 6.71 3.82
CA THR A 124 -1.18 7.20 5.15
C THR A 124 -0.11 6.98 6.23
N ASP A 125 0.94 6.20 5.94
CA ASP A 125 2.09 5.98 6.82
C ASP A 125 3.27 6.88 6.39
N ALA A 126 3.76 7.71 7.31
CA ALA A 126 4.88 8.63 7.08
C ALA A 126 6.22 7.93 6.82
N LYS A 127 6.35 6.64 7.17
CA LYS A 127 7.54 5.84 6.87
C LYS A 127 7.55 5.35 5.42
N ASN A 128 6.39 5.28 4.78
CA ASN A 128 6.21 4.81 3.42
C ASN A 128 6.33 5.95 2.41
N PHE A 129 6.76 5.59 1.21
CA PHE A 129 6.74 6.52 0.09
C PHE A 129 5.34 6.61 -0.49
N SER A 130 4.93 7.81 -0.83
CA SER A 130 3.84 8.11 -1.75
C SER A 130 4.42 8.25 -3.17
N TYR A 131 3.63 7.95 -4.20
CA TYR A 131 4.08 7.88 -5.59
C TYR A 131 3.23 8.76 -6.50
N LEU A 132 3.87 9.30 -7.53
CA LEU A 132 3.25 10.05 -8.61
C LEU A 132 3.76 9.49 -9.95
N MET A 133 2.84 9.31 -10.90
CA MET A 133 3.18 8.99 -12.28
C MET A 133 2.28 9.78 -13.24
N THR A 134 2.84 10.30 -14.32
CA THR A 134 2.09 11.00 -15.36
C THR A 134 2.15 10.27 -16.69
N SER A 135 1.21 10.59 -17.59
CA SER A 135 1.19 10.04 -18.95
C SER A 135 2.39 10.46 -19.82
N LEU A 136 3.17 11.46 -19.40
CA LEU A 136 4.42 11.87 -20.07
C LEU A 136 5.64 11.08 -19.58
N GLY A 137 5.45 10.14 -18.65
CA GLY A 137 6.52 9.32 -18.10
C GLY A 137 7.23 9.96 -16.89
N PHE A 138 6.78 11.13 -16.41
CA PHE A 138 7.30 11.67 -15.15
C PHE A 138 6.91 10.75 -14.00
N ARG A 139 7.91 10.30 -13.22
CA ARG A 139 7.75 9.41 -12.08
C ARG A 139 8.54 9.95 -10.91
N CYS A 140 7.88 10.16 -9.79
CA CYS A 140 8.55 10.53 -8.55
C CYS A 140 7.87 9.91 -7.33
N LYS A 141 8.64 9.80 -6.26
CA LYS A 141 8.19 9.30 -4.96
C LYS A 141 8.75 10.18 -3.86
N THR A 142 8.04 10.27 -2.73
CA THR A 142 8.47 11.03 -1.55
C THR A 142 7.80 10.47 -0.30
N LYS A 143 8.45 10.57 0.87
CA LYS A 143 7.85 10.18 2.16
C LYS A 143 6.86 11.21 2.68
N THR A 144 6.97 12.45 2.21
CA THR A 144 6.08 13.54 2.62
C THR A 144 4.93 13.65 1.62
N THR A 145 3.79 13.03 1.92
CA THR A 145 2.62 12.99 1.02
C THR A 145 2.17 14.38 0.54
N ALA A 146 2.27 15.40 1.38
CA ALA A 146 1.94 16.79 1.02
C ALA A 146 2.82 17.37 -0.10
N ASN A 147 4.01 16.81 -0.33
CA ASN A 147 4.92 17.26 -1.39
C ASN A 147 4.53 16.71 -2.77
N ILE A 148 3.62 15.72 -2.84
CA ILE A 148 3.08 15.25 -4.11
C ILE A 148 2.06 16.25 -4.61
N SER A 149 2.45 16.96 -5.66
CA SER A 149 1.59 17.93 -6.32
C SER A 149 1.67 17.76 -7.83
N ALA A 150 0.51 17.80 -8.46
CA ALA A 150 0.36 17.91 -9.90
C ALA A 150 -0.91 18.70 -10.13
N THR A 151 -0.80 19.91 -10.68
CA THR A 151 -1.97 20.68 -11.17
C THR A 151 -2.26 20.34 -12.63
N SER A 152 -1.23 19.90 -13.35
CA SER A 152 -1.27 19.36 -14.70
C SER A 152 -0.15 18.32 -14.87
N VAL A 153 -0.16 17.64 -16.01
CA VAL A 153 0.82 16.61 -16.42
C VAL A 153 2.24 17.16 -16.56
N THR A 154 2.40 18.47 -16.82
CA THR A 154 3.69 19.16 -16.93
C THR A 154 4.13 19.85 -15.64
N ASN A 155 3.21 20.06 -14.69
CA ASN A 155 3.47 20.64 -13.37
C ASN A 155 3.48 19.57 -12.26
N ALA A 156 3.95 18.37 -12.60
CA ALA A 156 4.06 17.27 -11.64
C ALA A 156 5.37 17.37 -10.85
N THR A 157 5.30 17.25 -9.53
CA THR A 157 6.47 17.31 -8.63
C THR A 157 6.24 16.51 -7.35
N CYS A 158 7.33 16.03 -6.76
CA CYS A 158 7.35 15.43 -5.42
C CYS A 158 8.05 16.32 -4.38
N GLY A 159 8.31 17.59 -4.73
CA GLY A 159 8.92 18.59 -3.86
C GLY A 159 10.28 18.18 -3.29
N THR A 160 10.66 18.81 -2.17
CA THR A 160 11.93 18.52 -1.47
C THR A 160 11.95 17.10 -0.93
N GLY A 161 13.06 16.39 -1.15
CA GLY A 161 13.21 14.98 -0.78
C GLY A 161 12.47 14.01 -1.72
N GLY A 162 11.92 14.52 -2.83
CA GLY A 162 11.42 13.70 -3.92
C GLY A 162 12.56 13.04 -4.69
N GLU A 163 12.38 11.76 -5.03
CA GLU A 163 13.30 10.97 -5.84
C GLU A 163 12.53 10.30 -6.99
N SER A 164 13.22 9.97 -8.09
CA SER A 164 12.63 9.17 -9.17
C SER A 164 12.51 7.70 -8.74
N TRP A 165 11.64 6.95 -9.42
CA TRP A 165 11.41 5.53 -9.14
C TRP A 165 11.06 4.74 -10.39
#